data_AF-A0A521TG82-F1
#
_entry.id   AF-A0A521TG82-F1
#
_cell.length_a   1.000
_cell.length_b   1.000
_cell.length_c   1.000
_cell.angle_alpha   90.00
_cell.angle_beta   90.00
_cell.angle_gamma   90.00
#
_symmetry.space_group_name_H-M   'P 1'
#
loop_
_entity.id
_entity.type
_entity.pdbx_description
1 polymer ?
#
loop_
_entity_poly.entity_id
_entity_poly.type
_entity_poly.pdbx_seq_one_letter_code
_entity_poly.pdbx_strand_id
1 'polypeptide(L)'
;MARNKKKIVILGGGFAGVECARQLESYFGNNSEIELVMISEDNFLLFTPMLPQVASGMIETRHIVMPIRAICKKTKFYEGRIKNIDPFGKLVTLWGTSEKRGFSIHYDYLVVALGSETNFFGMADVEKNAYTMKTLNDAVMLRNRVIDVLEQAEN
;
A
#
# COMPACT_ATOMS: atom_id res chain seq x y z
N MET A 1 22.31 25.77 -13.31
CA MET A 1 22.56 24.56 -12.50
C MET A 1 21.22 24.03 -12.01
N ALA A 2 20.87 22.78 -12.29
CA ALA A 2 19.64 22.20 -11.78
C ALA A 2 19.68 22.21 -10.25
N ARG A 3 18.82 23.00 -9.60
CA ARG A 3 18.66 22.97 -8.14
C ARG A 3 18.24 21.56 -7.75
N ASN A 4 19.07 20.87 -6.98
CA ASN A 4 18.76 19.54 -6.48
C ASN A 4 17.60 19.68 -5.48
N LYS A 5 16.39 19.27 -5.89
CA LYS A 5 15.20 19.38 -5.04
C LYS A 5 15.38 18.50 -3.81
N LYS A 6 15.00 19.00 -2.63
CA LYS A 6 14.93 18.18 -1.43
C LYS A 6 13.83 17.14 -1.60
N LYS A 7 14.16 15.87 -1.45
CA LYS A 7 13.23 14.77 -1.70
C LYS A 7 12.71 14.16 -0.41
N ILE A 8 11.39 14.18 -0.25
CA ILE A 8 10.69 13.52 0.84
C ILE A 8 10.06 12.25 0.27
N VAL A 9 10.51 11.09 0.74
CA VAL A 9 10.02 9.79 0.29
C VAL A 9 9.10 9.20 1.35
N ILE A 10 7.90 8.77 0.94
CA ILE A 10 6.88 8.16 1.78
C ILE A 10 6.73 6.71 1.34
N LEU A 11 6.89 5.78 2.29
CA LEU A 11 6.82 4.34 2.05
C LEU A 11 5.47 3.82 2.57
N GLY A 12 4.60 3.38 1.67
CA GLY A 12 3.28 2.84 1.96
C GLY A 12 2.14 3.78 1.52
N GLY A 13 1.16 3.23 0.80
CA GLY A 13 -0.06 3.90 0.34
C GLY A 13 -1.28 3.71 1.25
N GLY A 14 -1.08 3.29 2.50
CA GLY A 14 -2.14 3.13 3.50
C GLY A 14 -2.59 4.46 4.13
N PHE A 15 -3.42 4.39 5.17
CA PHE A 15 -3.99 5.57 5.86
C PHE A 15 -2.93 6.61 6.24
N ALA A 16 -1.87 6.18 6.93
CA ALA A 16 -0.83 7.09 7.40
C ALA A 16 -0.03 7.72 6.23
N GLY A 17 0.32 6.93 5.21
CA GLY A 17 1.10 7.42 4.08
C GLY A 17 0.33 8.41 3.22
N VAL A 18 -0.94 8.12 2.93
CA VAL A 18 -1.81 9.01 2.16
C VAL A 18 -2.10 10.31 2.91
N GLU A 19 -2.42 10.23 4.20
CA GLU A 19 -2.67 11.44 4.99
C GLU A 19 -1.40 12.30 5.12
N CYS A 20 -0.25 11.68 5.37
CA CYS A 20 1.04 12.36 5.38
C CYS A 20 1.32 13.07 4.04
N ALA A 21 1.11 12.37 2.91
CA ALA A 21 1.27 12.97 1.59
C ALA A 21 0.33 14.16 1.37
N ARG A 22 -0.95 14.05 1.73
CA ARG A 22 -1.92 15.15 1.61
C ARG A 22 -1.51 16.38 2.41
N GLN A 23 -1.04 16.20 3.63
CA GLN A 23 -0.56 17.31 4.45
C GLN A 23 0.71 17.92 3.87
N LEU A 24 1.68 17.11 3.43
CA LEU A 24 2.89 17.60 2.78
C LEU A 24 2.60 18.33 1.46
N GLU A 25 1.60 17.89 0.68
CA GLU A 25 1.13 18.61 -0.51
C GLU A 25 0.53 19.97 -0.16
N SER A 26 -0.19 20.08 0.97
CA SER A 26 -0.75 21.33 1.46
C SER A 26 0.36 22.31 1.87
N TYR A 27 1.37 21.85 2.60
CA TYR A 27 2.48 22.69 3.06
C TYR A 27 3.48 23.04 1.94
N PHE A 28 3.82 22.08 1.08
CA PHE A 28 4.98 22.17 0.20
C PHE A 28 4.67 21.94 -1.28
N GLY A 29 3.45 21.58 -1.66
CA GLY A 29 3.15 21.14 -3.03
C GLY A 29 3.38 22.20 -4.11
N ASN A 30 3.43 23.49 -3.76
CA ASN A 30 3.76 24.58 -4.69
C ASN A 30 5.24 25.00 -4.60
N ASN A 31 6.03 24.40 -3.70
CA ASN A 31 7.43 24.71 -3.55
C ASN A 31 8.27 23.94 -4.59
N SER A 32 8.86 24.66 -5.54
CA SER A 32 9.70 24.08 -6.60
C SER A 32 10.98 23.42 -6.09
N GLU A 33 11.40 23.70 -4.86
CA GLU A 33 12.59 23.13 -4.21
C GLU A 33 12.32 21.77 -3.53
N ILE A 34 11.08 21.31 -3.47
CA ILE A 34 10.69 20.06 -2.80
C ILE A 34 10.10 19.08 -3.82
N GLU A 35 10.52 17.81 -3.73
CA GLU A 35 9.94 16.70 -4.47
C GLU A 35 9.32 15.71 -3.47
N LEU A 36 8.01 15.50 -3.56
CA LEU A 36 7.29 14.49 -2.79
C LEU A 36 7.19 13.21 -3.62
N VAL A 37 7.59 12.09 -3.03
CA VAL A 37 7.55 10.78 -3.67
C VAL A 37 6.84 9.80 -2.75
N MET A 38 5.90 9.03 -3.28
CA MET A 38 5.27 7.92 -2.58
C MET A 38 5.58 6.61 -3.30
N ILE A 39 5.89 5.58 -2.53
CA ILE A 39 6.14 4.22 -3.01
C ILE A 39 5.18 3.29 -2.30
N SER A 40 4.41 2.50 -3.05
CA SER A 40 3.49 1.50 -2.50
C SER A 40 3.34 0.34 -3.48
N GLU A 41 3.04 -0.85 -2.98
CA GLU A 41 2.73 -2.01 -3.83
C GLU A 41 1.37 -1.82 -4.51
N ASP A 42 0.35 -1.40 -3.75
CA ASP A 42 -0.96 -1.06 -4.29
C ASP A 42 -1.02 0.41 -4.73
N ASN A 43 -1.69 0.66 -5.86
CA ASN A 43 -1.91 1.99 -6.41
C ASN A 43 -3.18 2.70 -5.90
N PHE A 44 -3.83 2.13 -4.89
CA PHE A 44 -5.02 2.64 -4.24
C PHE A 44 -4.89 2.59 -2.71
N LEU A 45 -5.58 3.50 -2.02
CA LEU A 45 -5.83 3.39 -0.59
C LEU A 45 -6.98 2.42 -0.36
N LEU A 46 -6.75 1.39 0.45
CA LEU A 46 -7.77 0.47 0.94
C LEU A 46 -8.40 0.98 2.23
N PHE A 47 -9.71 1.23 2.23
CA PHE A 47 -10.47 1.54 3.44
C PHE A 47 -10.76 0.25 4.23
N THR A 48 -9.73 -0.24 4.92
CA THR A 48 -9.76 -1.52 5.65
C THR A 48 -10.94 -1.72 6.63
N PRO A 49 -11.52 -0.68 7.27
CA PRO A 49 -12.69 -0.88 8.15
C PRO A 49 -13.89 -1.53 7.46
N MET A 50 -14.00 -1.43 6.13
CA MET A 50 -15.12 -1.95 5.35
C MET A 50 -14.85 -3.32 4.68
N LEU A 51 -13.71 -3.95 4.96
CA LEU A 51 -13.42 -5.30 4.47
C LEU A 51 -14.49 -6.35 4.86
N PRO A 52 -15.05 -6.35 6.09
CA PRO A 52 -16.10 -7.29 6.45
C PRO A 52 -17.35 -7.17 5.57
N GLN A 53 -17.72 -5.96 5.13
CA GLN A 53 -18.86 -5.71 4.26
C GLN A 53 -18.61 -6.21 2.83
N VAL A 54 -17.36 -6.21 2.36
CA VAL A 54 -16.99 -6.85 1.09
C VAL A 54 -17.09 -8.37 1.22
N ALA A 55 -16.58 -8.92 2.32
CA ALA A 55 -16.60 -10.35 2.59
C ALA A 55 -18.03 -10.91 2.73
N SER A 56 -18.95 -10.13 3.30
CA SER A 56 -20.37 -10.49 3.37
C SER A 56 -21.14 -10.26 2.05
N GLY A 57 -20.53 -9.63 1.05
CA GLY A 57 -21.20 -9.28 -0.21
C GLY A 57 -22.13 -8.07 -0.12
N MET A 58 -22.16 -7.35 1.00
CA MET A 58 -22.99 -6.13 1.16
C MET A 58 -22.52 -4.96 0.28
N ILE A 59 -21.23 -4.90 -0.02
CA ILE A 59 -20.65 -3.88 -0.90
C ILE A 59 -19.61 -4.49 -1.85
N GLU A 60 -19.41 -3.84 -2.99
CA GLU A 60 -18.34 -4.18 -3.92
C GLU A 60 -16.97 -3.63 -3.48
N THR A 61 -15.89 -4.29 -3.92
CA THR A 61 -14.51 -3.88 -3.67
C THR A 61 -14.24 -2.44 -4.12
N ARG A 62 -14.84 -2.02 -5.26
CA ARG A 62 -14.68 -0.66 -5.80
C ARG A 62 -15.14 0.44 -4.84
N HIS A 63 -16.04 0.13 -3.90
CA HIS A 63 -16.58 1.11 -2.94
C HIS A 63 -15.60 1.41 -1.80
N ILE A 64 -14.56 0.60 -1.61
CA ILE A 64 -13.62 0.72 -0.49
C ILE A 64 -12.19 1.00 -0.93
N VAL A 65 -11.99 1.33 -2.20
CA VAL A 65 -10.69 1.68 -2.77
C VAL A 65 -10.72 3.09 -3.34
N MET A 66 -9.62 3.82 -3.18
CA MET A 66 -9.45 5.14 -3.77
C MET A 66 -8.10 5.23 -4.46
N PRO A 67 -8.03 5.51 -5.78
CA PRO A 67 -6.76 5.63 -6.47
C PRO A 67 -5.85 6.69 -5.83
N ILE A 68 -4.63 6.32 -5.46
CA ILE A 68 -3.70 7.22 -4.76
C ILE A 68 -3.42 8.48 -5.60
N ARG A 69 -3.28 8.32 -6.91
CA ARG A 69 -3.05 9.41 -7.87
C ARG A 69 -4.20 10.43 -7.93
N ALA A 70 -5.42 10.02 -7.55
CA ALA A 70 -6.56 10.93 -7.48
C ALA A 70 -6.57 11.74 -6.17
N ILE A 71 -6.06 11.15 -5.09
CA ILE A 71 -6.02 11.73 -3.75
C ILE A 71 -4.80 12.66 -3.57
N CYS A 72 -3.63 12.22 -4.03
CA CYS A 72 -2.34 12.90 -3.91
C CYS A 72 -1.89 13.34 -5.30
N LYS A 73 -2.22 14.57 -5.69
CA LYS A 73 -2.08 15.05 -7.08
C LYS A 73 -0.69 15.57 -7.41
N LYS A 74 0.06 16.02 -6.39
CA LYS A 74 1.38 16.65 -6.54
C LYS A 74 2.52 15.71 -6.15
N THR A 75 2.20 14.62 -5.46
CA THR A 75 3.14 13.58 -5.05
C THR A 75 3.38 12.61 -6.20
N LYS A 76 4.66 12.38 -6.52
CA LYS A 76 5.04 11.41 -7.53
C LYS A 76 4.87 10.00 -6.99
N PHE A 77 3.98 9.22 -7.59
CA PHE A 77 3.70 7.85 -7.16
C PHE A 77 4.47 6.80 -7.98
N TYR A 78 5.17 5.91 -7.27
CA TYR A 78 5.79 4.70 -7.78
C TYR A 78 5.06 3.47 -7.23
N GLU A 79 4.57 2.65 -8.16
CA GLU A 79 4.07 1.32 -7.83
C GLU A 79 5.27 0.36 -7.75
N GLY A 80 5.50 -0.25 -6.60
CA GLY A 80 6.61 -1.18 -6.41
C GLY A 80 6.81 -1.64 -4.98
N ARG A 81 7.38 -2.85 -4.86
CA ARG A 81 7.72 -3.48 -3.59
C ARG A 81 9.09 -3.05 -3.11
N ILE A 82 9.17 -2.66 -1.84
CA ILE A 82 10.42 -2.23 -1.22
C ILE A 82 11.27 -3.45 -0.91
N LYS A 83 12.53 -3.39 -1.32
CA LYS A 83 13.54 -4.43 -1.05
C LYS A 83 14.41 -4.07 0.15
N ASN A 84 14.88 -2.84 0.21
CA ASN A 84 15.81 -2.41 1.24
C ASN A 84 15.67 -0.91 1.52
N ILE A 85 15.90 -0.54 2.77
CA ILE A 85 16.03 0.85 3.21
C ILE A 85 17.44 0.98 3.79
N ASP A 86 18.25 1.86 3.23
CA ASP A 86 19.58 2.20 3.72
C ASP A 86 19.55 3.59 4.39
N PRO A 87 19.51 3.67 5.73
CA PRO A 87 19.48 4.93 6.47
C PRO A 87 20.76 5.77 6.32
N PHE A 88 21.91 5.12 6.10
CA PHE A 88 23.22 5.78 6.05
C PHE A 88 23.49 6.33 4.64
N GLY A 89 23.29 5.50 3.62
CA GLY A 89 23.38 5.91 2.22
C GLY A 89 22.15 6.68 1.71
N LYS A 90 21.09 6.77 2.53
CA LYS A 90 19.82 7.44 2.24
C LYS A 90 19.16 6.96 0.95
N LEU A 91 19.07 5.66 0.79
CA LEU A 91 18.53 5.01 -0.41
C LEU A 91 17.39 4.05 -0.05
N VAL A 92 16.34 4.06 -0.87
CA VAL A 92 15.30 3.03 -0.87
C VAL A 92 15.44 2.25 -2.16
N THR A 93 15.65 0.93 -2.07
CA THR A 93 15.75 0.04 -3.22
C THR A 93 14.44 -0.70 -3.41
N LEU A 94 13.94 -0.72 -4.64
CA LEU A 94 12.74 -1.47 -5.03
C LEU A 94 13.13 -2.77 -5.73
N TRP A 95 12.29 -3.79 -5.56
CA TRP A 95 12.38 -4.99 -6.35
C TRP A 95 12.12 -4.70 -7.83
N GLY A 96 12.82 -5.42 -8.70
CA GLY A 96 12.45 -5.49 -10.11
C GLY A 96 11.28 -6.44 -10.32
N THR A 97 10.56 -6.26 -11.42
CA THR A 97 9.62 -7.23 -11.94
C THR A 97 10.25 -7.99 -13.11
N SER A 98 9.56 -8.97 -13.68
CA SER A 98 9.96 -9.61 -14.94
C SER A 98 10.18 -8.60 -16.07
N GLU A 99 9.46 -7.48 -16.05
CA GLU A 99 9.48 -6.46 -17.11
C GLU A 99 10.34 -5.23 -16.77
N LYS A 100 10.65 -5.00 -15.49
CA LYS A 100 11.36 -3.78 -15.03
C LYS A 100 12.50 -4.14 -14.09
N ARG A 101 13.68 -3.59 -14.35
CA ARG A 101 14.80 -3.70 -13.40
C ARG A 101 14.44 -2.98 -12.10
N GLY A 102 14.87 -3.56 -10.98
CA GLY A 102 14.87 -2.87 -9.70
C GLY A 102 15.72 -1.61 -9.77
N PHE A 103 15.35 -0.60 -9.00
CA PHE A 103 16.06 0.66 -8.97
C PHE A 103 16.02 1.24 -7.56
N SER A 104 16.93 2.19 -7.31
CA SER A 104 17.03 2.87 -6.02
C SER A 104 16.62 4.34 -6.15
N ILE A 105 15.99 4.85 -5.10
CA ILE A 105 15.61 6.26 -4.96
C ILE A 105 16.35 6.82 -3.75
N HIS A 106 17.17 7.84 -3.97
CA HIS A 106 17.76 8.63 -2.88
C HIS A 106 16.69 9.46 -2.18
N TYR A 107 16.80 9.71 -0.88
CA TYR A 107 15.91 10.60 -0.12
C TYR A 107 16.68 11.56 0.78
N ASP A 108 16.10 12.73 1.07
CA ASP A 108 16.59 13.61 2.14
C ASP A 108 15.85 13.36 3.45
N TYR A 109 14.54 13.09 3.33
CA TYR A 109 13.66 12.70 4.43
C TYR A 109 12.86 11.46 4.05
N LEU A 110 12.69 10.55 5.01
CA LEU A 110 11.96 9.30 4.82
C LEU A 110 10.82 9.20 5.83
N VAL A 111 9.63 8.88 5.33
CA VAL A 111 8.46 8.54 6.14
C VAL A 111 8.17 7.05 5.93
N VAL A 112 8.22 6.27 7.01
CA VAL A 112 7.92 4.83 6.97
C VAL A 112 6.48 4.62 7.43
N ALA A 113 5.58 4.31 6.50
CA ALA A 113 4.15 4.09 6.70
C ALA A 113 3.68 2.76 6.08
N LEU A 114 4.53 1.73 6.17
CA LEU A 114 4.33 0.41 5.53
C LEU A 114 3.24 -0.46 6.16
N GLY A 115 2.71 -0.05 7.32
CA GLY A 115 1.68 -0.80 8.02
C GLY A 115 2.25 -2.04 8.70
N SER A 116 1.46 -3.13 8.70
CA SER A 116 1.77 -4.37 9.39
C SER A 116 1.18 -5.56 8.63
N GLU A 117 1.72 -6.75 8.89
CA GLU A 117 1.21 -8.03 8.39
C GLU A 117 0.46 -8.78 9.49
N THR A 118 -0.33 -9.78 9.10
CA THR A 118 -1.00 -10.68 10.04
C THR A 118 0.05 -11.54 10.75
N ASN A 119 0.00 -11.59 12.08
CA ASN A 119 0.89 -12.42 12.88
C ASN A 119 0.15 -13.67 13.37
N PHE A 120 0.66 -14.85 13.02
CA PHE A 120 0.13 -16.14 13.46
C PHE A 120 0.80 -16.68 14.73
N PHE A 121 1.76 -15.95 15.31
CA PHE A 121 2.43 -16.29 16.56
C PHE A 121 3.07 -17.69 16.59
N GLY A 122 3.56 -18.16 15.42
CA GLY A 122 4.17 -19.49 15.27
C GLY A 122 3.18 -20.64 15.12
N MET A 123 1.87 -20.37 15.06
CA MET A 123 0.85 -21.39 14.86
C MET A 123 0.71 -21.74 13.37
N ALA A 124 1.60 -22.60 12.88
CA ALA A 124 1.65 -23.00 11.46
C ALA A 124 0.33 -23.62 10.95
N ASP A 125 -0.38 -24.37 11.81
CA ASP A 125 -1.69 -24.92 11.45
C ASP A 125 -2.76 -23.84 11.26
N VAL A 126 -2.70 -22.75 12.02
CA VAL A 126 -3.62 -21.62 11.84
C VAL A 126 -3.29 -20.89 10.55
N GLU A 127 -2.01 -20.60 10.30
CA GLU A 127 -1.55 -19.95 9.07
C GLU A 127 -1.97 -20.71 7.81
N LYS A 128 -1.89 -22.05 7.84
CA LYS A 128 -2.25 -22.90 6.70
C LYS A 128 -3.76 -22.97 6.44
N ASN A 129 -4.59 -22.89 7.48
CA ASN A 129 -6.02 -23.22 7.40
C ASN A 129 -6.96 -22.03 7.62
N ALA A 130 -6.47 -20.86 8.06
CA ALA A 130 -7.29 -19.69 8.31
C ALA A 130 -7.32 -18.72 7.12
N TYR A 131 -8.42 -18.00 6.99
CA TYR A 131 -8.50 -16.82 6.14
C TYR A 131 -8.09 -15.59 6.93
N THR A 132 -7.31 -14.70 6.32
CA THR A 132 -6.99 -13.38 6.88
C THR A 132 -8.09 -12.37 6.54
N MET A 133 -7.96 -11.13 7.04
CA MET A 133 -8.86 -10.02 6.73
C MET A 133 -8.08 -8.69 6.71
N LYS A 134 -7.08 -8.62 5.83
CA LYS A 134 -6.15 -7.48 5.73
C LYS A 134 -6.14 -6.85 4.35
N THR A 135 -6.33 -7.65 3.31
CA THR A 135 -6.32 -7.20 1.91
C THR A 135 -7.70 -7.32 1.26
N LEU A 136 -7.90 -6.70 0.08
CA LEU A 136 -9.10 -6.94 -0.73
C LEU A 136 -9.25 -8.40 -1.12
N ASN A 137 -8.13 -9.04 -1.47
CA ASN A 137 -8.12 -10.43 -1.88
C ASN A 137 -8.61 -11.33 -0.74
N ASP A 138 -8.23 -11.02 0.50
CA ASP A 138 -8.67 -11.76 1.68
C ASP A 138 -10.20 -11.77 1.80
N ALA A 139 -10.83 -10.59 1.69
CA ALA A 139 -12.28 -10.47 1.78
C ALA A 139 -13.00 -11.20 0.64
N VAL A 140 -12.47 -11.12 -0.59
CA VAL A 140 -13.03 -11.83 -1.75
C VAL A 140 -12.89 -13.34 -1.60
N MET A 141 -11.71 -13.82 -1.19
CA MET A 141 -11.44 -15.24 -0.96
C MET A 141 -12.34 -15.82 0.12
N LEU A 142 -12.54 -15.10 1.23
CA LEU A 142 -13.44 -15.54 2.28
C LEU A 142 -14.89 -15.64 1.78
N ARG A 143 -15.37 -14.63 1.06
CA ARG A 143 -16.73 -14.64 0.48
C ARG A 143 -16.95 -15.84 -0.42
N ASN A 144 -16.02 -16.06 -1.36
CA ASN A 144 -16.12 -17.16 -2.31
C ASN A 144 -16.13 -18.50 -1.57
N ARG A 145 -15.27 -18.66 -0.55
CA ARG A 145 -15.26 -19.88 0.26
C ARG A 145 -16.59 -20.14 0.96
N VAL A 146 -17.20 -19.11 1.53
CA VAL A 146 -18.50 -19.24 2.21
C VAL A 146 -19.58 -19.70 1.22
N ILE A 147 -19.63 -19.10 0.02
CA ILE A 147 -20.56 -19.51 -1.03
C ILE A 147 -20.31 -20.96 -1.45
N ASP A 148 -19.06 -21.32 -1.75
CA ASP A 148 -18.69 -22.68 -2.17
C ASP A 148 -19.10 -23.74 -1.14
N VAL A 149 -18.96 -23.43 0.17
CA VAL A 149 -19.35 -24.36 1.25
C VAL A 149 -20.86 -24.50 1.35
N LEU A 150 -21.64 -23.44 1.08
CA LEU A 150 -23.09 -23.52 1.03
C LEU A 150 -23.55 -24.41 -0.13
N GLU A 151 -23.00 -24.21 -1.33
CA GLU A 151 -23.30 -25.04 -2.51
C GLU A 151 -22.95 -26.52 -2.29
N GLN A 152 -21.83 -26.80 -1.60
CA GLN A 152 -21.44 -28.18 -1.26
C GLN A 152 -22.37 -28.84 -0.25
N ALA A 153 -22.99 -28.06 0.64
CA ALA A 153 -23.90 -28.59 1.66
C ALA A 153 -25.30 -28.93 1.10
N GLU A 154 -25.68 -28.35 -0.04
CA GLU A 154 -26.93 -28.66 -0.73
C GLU A 154 -26.88 -29.96 -1.55
N ASN A 155 -25.70 -30.53 -1.77
CA ASN A 155 -25.47 -31.80 -2.47
C ASN A 155 -25.19 -32.97 -1.51
#